data_AF-A0A7C1X6Z6-F1
#
_entry.id   AF-A0A7C1X6Z6-F1
#
_cell.length_a   1.000
_cell.length_b   1.000
_cell.length_c   1.000
_cell.angle_alpha   90.00
_cell.angle_beta   90.00
_cell.angle_gamma   90.00
#
_symmetry.space_group_name_H-M   'P 1'
#
loop_
_entity.id
_entity.type
_entity.pdbx_description
1 polymer ?
#
loop_
_entity_poly.entity_id
_entity_poly.type
_entity_poly.pdbx_seq_one_letter_code
_entity_poly.pdbx_strand_id
1 'polypeptide(L)'
;MRLTAEEIRQHHRALYEHLIALVPEDDTVPDPEGLVRFLREELLPHAQEEEQELYDRIESLIPPGEATRTMRLDHEAIAWYTEELARLTATLASAPMDERAQYARQFVRRAHELAAIVRLHLEKEERAYLPLYDRLTQERVLDVRTVPPPQRHPLIFQTFESLAPGEAFILVNDHDPKPLYYQFQAERAGTFSWDYVERGPEVWRVRIGKVA
;
A
#
# COMPACT_ATOMS: atom_id res chain seq x y z
N MET A 1 -9.22 -7.75 -0.15
CA MET A 1 -9.68 -6.65 0.73
C MET A 1 -8.65 -5.56 0.58
N ARG A 2 -9.03 -4.31 0.24
CA ARG A 2 -8.05 -3.22 0.12
C ARG A 2 -7.59 -2.86 1.53
N LEU A 3 -6.29 -2.94 1.81
CA LEU A 3 -5.74 -2.45 3.07
C LEU A 3 -5.85 -0.92 3.09
N THR A 4 -6.24 -0.38 4.23
CA THR A 4 -6.19 1.06 4.53
C THR A 4 -4.74 1.48 4.77
N ALA A 5 -4.41 2.78 4.62
CA ALA A 5 -3.06 3.23 4.95
C ALA A 5 -2.67 2.96 6.40
N GLU A 6 -3.63 2.96 7.34
CA GLU A 6 -3.35 2.64 8.74
C GLU A 6 -3.01 1.16 8.94
N GLU A 7 -3.70 0.25 8.24
CA GLU A 7 -3.34 -1.17 8.26
C GLU A 7 -1.94 -1.39 7.66
N ILE A 8 -1.58 -0.64 6.60
CA ILE A 8 -0.24 -0.69 6.01
C ILE A 8 0.81 -0.20 7.02
N ARG A 9 0.60 0.94 7.69
CA ARG A 9 1.52 1.43 8.75
C ARG A 9 1.71 0.44 9.89
N GLN A 10 0.62 -0.21 10.32
CA GLN A 10 0.70 -1.22 11.37
C GLN A 10 1.54 -2.41 10.91
N HIS A 11 1.37 -2.83 9.65
CA HIS A 11 2.19 -3.88 9.06
C HIS A 11 3.67 -3.48 8.95
N HIS A 12 3.96 -2.27 8.44
CA HIS A 12 5.32 -1.71 8.36
C HIS A 12 6.01 -1.69 9.73
N ARG A 13 5.30 -1.27 10.79
CA ARG A 13 5.83 -1.31 12.15
C ARG A 13 6.19 -2.72 12.58
N ALA A 14 5.29 -3.69 12.36
CA ALA A 14 5.53 -5.08 12.74
C ALA A 14 6.72 -5.68 11.98
N LEU A 15 6.84 -5.41 10.67
CA LEU A 15 7.97 -5.82 9.85
C LEU A 15 9.29 -5.24 10.38
N TYR A 16 9.31 -3.94 10.69
CA TYR A 16 10.52 -3.29 11.18
C TYR A 16 10.93 -3.75 12.58
N GLU A 17 9.96 -3.95 13.48
CA GLU A 17 10.21 -4.52 14.81
C GLU A 17 10.80 -5.93 14.71
N HIS A 18 10.26 -6.77 13.81
CA HIS A 18 10.79 -8.13 13.58
C HIS A 18 12.20 -8.09 12.98
N LEU A 19 12.44 -7.22 12.00
CA LEU A 19 13.77 -7.02 11.42
C LEU A 19 14.80 -6.67 12.50
N ILE A 20 14.51 -5.67 13.33
CA ILE A 20 15.45 -5.22 14.38
C ILE A 20 15.69 -6.30 15.42
N ALA A 21 14.68 -7.12 15.76
CA ALA A 21 14.86 -8.25 16.67
C ALA A 21 15.82 -9.34 16.12
N LEU A 22 15.95 -9.44 14.79
CA LEU A 22 16.85 -10.38 14.11
C LEU A 22 18.23 -9.79 13.77
N VAL A 23 18.37 -8.46 13.76
CA VAL A 23 19.66 -7.80 13.55
C VAL A 23 20.51 -7.93 14.82
N PRO A 24 21.74 -8.47 14.74
CA PRO A 24 22.55 -8.63 15.94
C PRO A 24 23.00 -7.29 16.54
N GLU A 25 23.05 -7.21 17.87
CA GLU A 25 23.46 -6.00 18.60
C GLU A 25 24.99 -5.85 18.74
N ASP A 26 25.71 -6.96 18.66
CA ASP A 26 27.16 -7.03 18.82
C ASP A 26 27.78 -7.90 17.71
N ASP A 27 29.08 -8.20 17.84
CA ASP A 27 29.82 -9.01 16.86
C ASP A 27 29.40 -10.51 16.87
N THR A 28 28.40 -10.90 17.67
CA THR A 28 27.86 -12.26 17.66
C THR A 28 26.73 -12.39 16.65
N VAL A 29 26.64 -13.54 15.98
CA VAL A 29 25.62 -13.78 14.93
C VAL A 29 24.86 -15.05 15.30
N PRO A 30 23.84 -14.94 16.18
CA PRO A 30 23.19 -16.12 16.77
C PRO A 30 22.29 -16.87 15.77
N ASP A 31 21.57 -16.15 14.91
CA ASP A 31 20.66 -16.73 13.92
C ASP A 31 20.73 -16.01 12.56
N PRO A 32 21.84 -16.20 11.80
CA PRO A 32 21.98 -15.57 10.48
C PRO A 32 21.00 -16.14 9.44
N GLU A 33 20.56 -17.39 9.61
CA GLU A 33 19.60 -18.03 8.71
C GLU A 33 18.19 -17.49 8.93
N GLY A 34 17.80 -17.25 10.19
CA GLY A 34 16.54 -16.62 10.55
C GLY A 34 16.37 -15.24 9.94
N LEU A 35 17.40 -14.38 10.03
CA LEU A 35 17.39 -13.07 9.39
C LEU A 35 17.21 -13.18 7.87
N VAL A 36 18.01 -14.00 7.19
CA VAL A 36 17.94 -14.15 5.72
C VAL A 36 16.58 -14.71 5.28
N ARG A 37 16.03 -15.66 6.03
CA ARG A 37 14.69 -16.21 5.77
C ARG A 37 13.61 -15.14 5.89
N PHE A 38 13.58 -14.36 6.97
CA PHE A 38 12.66 -13.25 7.14
C PHE A 38 12.73 -12.27 5.96
N LEU A 39 13.94 -11.90 5.54
CA LEU A 39 14.14 -10.97 4.42
C LEU A 39 13.56 -11.51 3.10
N ARG A 40 13.74 -12.80 2.82
CA ARG A 40 13.29 -13.43 1.56
C ARG A 40 11.82 -13.81 1.54
N GLU A 41 11.27 -14.21 2.69
CA GLU A 41 9.93 -14.79 2.78
C GLU A 41 8.88 -13.77 3.24
N GLU A 42 9.29 -12.68 3.89
CA GLU A 42 8.37 -11.66 4.41
C GLU A 42 8.67 -10.27 3.83
N LEU A 43 9.89 -9.74 4.03
CA LEU A 43 10.19 -8.35 3.67
C LEU A 43 10.20 -8.08 2.15
N LEU A 44 10.92 -8.90 1.37
CA LEU A 44 10.99 -8.72 -0.08
C LEU A 44 9.65 -8.97 -0.79
N PRO A 45 8.87 -10.02 -0.44
CA PRO A 45 7.52 -10.19 -0.97
C PRO A 45 6.61 -8.98 -0.70
N HIS A 46 6.65 -8.42 0.51
CA HIS A 46 5.92 -7.19 0.86
C HIS A 46 6.29 -6.01 -0.07
N ALA A 47 7.58 -5.74 -0.27
CA ALA A 47 8.06 -4.69 -1.18
C ALA A 47 7.61 -4.90 -2.64
N GLN A 48 7.56 -6.16 -3.10
CA GLN A 48 7.10 -6.50 -4.44
C GLN A 48 5.58 -6.34 -4.61
N GLU A 49 4.81 -6.65 -3.57
CA GLU A 49 3.36 -6.41 -3.55
C GLU A 49 3.05 -4.90 -3.62
N GLU A 50 3.83 -4.06 -2.94
CA GLU A 50 3.69 -2.60 -3.01
C GLU A 50 3.94 -2.04 -4.40
N GLU A 51 4.93 -2.56 -5.13
CA GLU A 51 5.15 -2.15 -6.52
C GLU A 51 3.93 -2.43 -7.40
N GLN A 52 3.31 -3.61 -7.25
CA GLN A 52 2.21 -4.06 -8.09
C GLN A 52 0.87 -3.42 -7.72
N GLU A 53 0.59 -3.21 -6.43
CA GLU A 53 -0.73 -2.76 -5.97
C GLU A 53 -0.76 -1.28 -5.58
N LEU A 54 0.30 -0.75 -4.96
CA LEU A 54 0.33 0.61 -4.44
C LEU A 54 0.91 1.58 -5.48
N TYR A 55 2.10 1.28 -6.00
CA TYR A 55 2.82 2.19 -6.90
C TYR A 55 2.17 2.29 -8.28
N ASP A 56 1.73 1.19 -8.87
CA ASP A 56 1.00 1.22 -10.15
C ASP A 56 -0.25 2.12 -10.09
N ARG A 57 -0.92 2.18 -8.93
CA ARG A 57 -2.06 3.09 -8.73
C ARG A 57 -1.63 4.53 -8.59
N ILE A 58 -0.57 4.81 -7.82
CA ILE A 58 -0.06 6.18 -7.64
C ILE A 58 0.51 6.73 -8.95
N GLU A 59 1.18 5.91 -9.76
CA GLU A 59 1.70 6.29 -11.09
C GLU A 59 0.60 6.75 -12.04
N SER A 60 -0.66 6.33 -11.86
CA SER A 60 -1.78 6.86 -12.65
C SER A 60 -2.06 8.35 -12.41
N LEU A 61 -1.58 8.92 -11.29
CA LEU A 61 -1.79 10.33 -10.89
C LEU A 61 -0.60 11.25 -11.17
N ILE A 62 0.57 10.71 -11.50
CA ILE A 62 1.83 11.44 -11.62
C ILE A 62 2.52 11.01 -12.91
N PRO A 63 3.34 11.85 -13.60
CA PRO A 63 4.08 11.39 -14.78
C PRO A 63 4.79 10.05 -14.54
N PRO A 64 4.55 9.02 -15.38
CA PRO A 64 5.06 7.67 -15.15
C PRO A 64 6.58 7.62 -14.99
N GLY A 65 7.05 6.79 -14.05
CA GLY A 65 8.45 6.38 -13.97
C GLY A 65 9.45 7.28 -13.23
N GLU A 66 9.08 8.51 -12.82
CA GLU A 66 9.99 9.34 -12.00
C GLU A 66 9.66 9.30 -10.50
N ALA A 67 8.38 9.28 -10.14
CA ALA A 67 7.97 9.43 -8.74
C ALA A 67 8.21 8.18 -7.89
N THR A 68 8.14 6.98 -8.46
CA THR A 68 8.31 5.68 -7.75
C THR A 68 9.72 5.09 -7.93
N ARG A 69 10.52 5.65 -8.86
CA ARG A 69 11.88 5.19 -9.17
C ARG A 69 12.77 5.16 -7.94
N THR A 70 12.64 6.13 -7.04
CA THR A 70 13.41 6.19 -5.80
C THR A 70 13.09 5.02 -4.87
N MET A 71 11.85 4.52 -4.86
CA MET A 71 11.47 3.37 -4.05
C MET A 71 11.95 2.06 -4.67
N ARG A 72 11.83 1.90 -6.00
CA ARG A 72 12.39 0.75 -6.72
C ARG A 72 13.91 0.62 -6.52
N LEU A 73 14.65 1.74 -6.51
CA LEU A 73 16.09 1.73 -6.21
C LEU A 73 16.40 1.27 -4.77
N ASP A 74 15.53 1.61 -3.80
CA ASP A 74 15.68 1.06 -2.44
C ASP A 74 15.44 -0.45 -2.44
N HIS A 75 14.42 -0.94 -3.15
CA HIS A 75 14.11 -2.37 -3.25
C HIS A 75 15.27 -3.16 -3.86
N GLU A 76 15.87 -2.63 -4.94
CA GLU A 76 17.08 -3.20 -5.53
C GLU A 76 18.23 -3.29 -4.51
N ALA A 77 18.42 -2.24 -3.70
CA ALA A 77 19.42 -2.24 -2.64
C ALA A 77 19.10 -3.27 -1.54
N ILE A 78 17.85 -3.32 -1.06
CA ILE A 78 17.38 -4.28 -0.05
C ILE A 78 17.60 -5.72 -0.53
N ALA A 79 17.24 -6.01 -1.78
CA ALA A 79 17.45 -7.32 -2.40
C ALA A 79 18.95 -7.66 -2.49
N TRP A 80 19.77 -6.71 -2.90
CA TRP A 80 21.23 -6.90 -2.97
C TRP A 80 21.82 -7.23 -1.60
N TYR A 81 21.48 -6.46 -0.57
CA TYR A 81 21.92 -6.70 0.81
C TYR A 81 21.42 -8.04 1.36
N THR A 82 20.20 -8.44 1.01
CA THR A 82 19.65 -9.76 1.38
C THR A 82 20.52 -10.89 0.82
N GLU A 83 20.92 -10.78 -0.44
CA GLU A 83 21.80 -11.77 -1.06
C GLU A 83 23.24 -11.75 -0.54
N GLU A 84 23.77 -10.58 -0.17
CA GLU A 84 25.06 -10.45 0.52
C GLU A 84 25.03 -11.12 1.91
N LEU A 85 23.97 -10.89 2.68
CA LEU A 85 23.79 -11.54 3.98
C LEU A 85 23.66 -13.05 3.82
N ALA A 86 22.91 -13.54 2.83
CA ALA A 86 22.82 -14.97 2.52
C ALA A 86 24.19 -15.60 2.18
N ARG A 87 25.03 -14.89 1.41
CA ARG A 87 26.41 -15.33 1.15
C ARG A 87 27.24 -15.40 2.43
N LEU A 88 27.19 -14.35 3.25
CA LEU A 88 27.92 -14.30 4.53
C LEU A 88 27.45 -15.39 5.51
N THR A 89 26.15 -15.71 5.54
CA THR A 89 25.61 -16.84 6.29
C THR A 89 26.26 -18.16 5.86
N ALA A 90 26.31 -18.44 4.56
CA ALA A 90 26.94 -19.65 4.03
C ALA A 90 28.46 -19.70 4.30
N THR A 91 29.15 -18.56 4.21
CA THR A 91 30.56 -18.45 4.56
C THR A 91 30.78 -18.72 6.05
N LEU A 92 29.99 -18.13 6.94
CA LEU A 92 30.08 -18.34 8.40
C LEU A 92 29.88 -19.81 8.79
N ALA A 93 29.00 -20.54 8.09
CA ALA A 93 28.75 -21.95 8.34
C ALA A 93 29.99 -22.84 8.08
N SER A 94 30.83 -22.44 7.11
CA SER A 94 31.98 -23.24 6.65
C SER A 94 33.36 -22.66 7.01
N ALA A 95 33.42 -21.43 7.52
CA ALA A 95 34.67 -20.74 7.79
C ALA A 95 35.49 -21.36 8.95
N PRO A 96 36.84 -21.37 8.85
CA PRO A 96 37.74 -21.69 9.96
C PRO A 96 37.49 -20.82 11.20
N MET A 97 37.70 -21.39 12.39
CA MET A 97 37.40 -20.73 13.67
C MET A 97 38.09 -19.36 13.84
N ASP A 98 39.32 -19.23 13.37
CA ASP A 98 40.14 -18.02 13.43
C ASP A 98 39.66 -16.91 12.48
N GLU A 99 38.98 -17.26 11.38
CA GLU A 99 38.40 -16.30 10.43
C GLU A 99 36.95 -15.91 10.75
N ARG A 100 36.21 -16.74 11.51
CA ARG A 100 34.77 -16.52 11.79
C ARG A 100 34.46 -15.15 12.36
N ALA A 101 35.31 -14.63 13.25
CA ALA A 101 35.11 -13.31 13.84
C ALA A 101 35.12 -12.17 12.79
N GLN A 102 35.92 -12.31 11.73
CA GLN A 102 35.95 -11.33 10.63
C GLN A 102 34.66 -11.38 9.80
N TYR A 103 34.15 -12.57 9.47
CA TYR A 103 32.90 -12.70 8.73
C TYR A 103 31.69 -12.27 9.58
N ALA A 104 31.71 -12.51 10.89
CA ALA A 104 30.66 -12.07 11.81
C ALA A 104 30.56 -10.54 11.82
N ARG A 105 31.68 -9.83 11.99
CA ARG A 105 31.73 -8.35 11.89
C ARG A 105 31.22 -7.82 10.55
N GLN A 106 31.53 -8.52 9.45
CA GLN A 106 31.02 -8.14 8.13
C GLN A 106 29.50 -8.33 8.05
N PHE A 107 28.98 -9.47 8.54
CA PHE A 107 27.55 -9.74 8.60
C PHE A 107 26.80 -8.68 9.39
N VAL A 108 27.24 -8.39 10.62
CA VAL A 108 26.62 -7.40 11.51
C VAL A 108 26.58 -6.01 10.85
N ARG A 109 27.70 -5.59 10.24
CA ARG A 109 27.74 -4.33 9.49
C ARG A 109 26.72 -4.29 8.35
N ARG A 110 26.64 -5.35 7.54
CA ARG A 110 25.70 -5.41 6.40
C ARG A 110 24.25 -5.45 6.88
N ALA A 111 23.97 -6.13 7.99
CA ALA A 111 22.64 -6.18 8.60
C ALA A 111 22.18 -4.80 9.09
N HIS A 112 23.06 -4.04 9.76
CA HIS A 112 22.73 -2.67 10.17
C HIS A 112 22.57 -1.70 9.00
N GLU A 113 23.42 -1.80 7.97
CA GLU A 113 23.28 -1.00 6.75
C GLU A 113 21.92 -1.26 6.07
N LEU A 114 21.54 -2.54 5.93
CA LEU A 114 20.22 -2.93 5.44
C LEU A 114 19.09 -2.38 6.31
N ALA A 115 19.16 -2.55 7.64
CA ALA A 115 18.13 -2.06 8.55
C ALA A 115 17.95 -0.53 8.49
N ALA A 116 19.03 0.21 8.26
CA ALA A 116 18.96 1.65 8.05
C ALA A 116 18.27 2.02 6.72
N ILE A 117 18.53 1.27 5.65
CA ILE A 117 17.85 1.44 4.36
C ILE A 117 16.36 1.13 4.51
N VAL A 118 15.99 0.00 5.11
CA VAL A 118 14.59 -0.39 5.33
C VAL A 118 13.86 0.67 6.15
N ARG A 119 14.46 1.19 7.23
CA ARG A 119 13.86 2.27 8.02
C ARG A 119 13.55 3.50 7.17
N LEU A 120 14.52 3.94 6.37
CA LEU A 120 14.35 5.11 5.51
C LEU A 120 13.32 4.85 4.41
N HIS A 121 13.32 3.66 3.83
CA HIS A 121 12.36 3.22 2.82
C HIS A 121 10.92 3.29 3.36
N LEU A 122 10.64 2.64 4.51
CA LEU A 122 9.32 2.69 5.15
C LEU A 122 8.91 4.12 5.49
N GLU A 123 9.81 4.94 6.04
CA GLU A 123 9.51 6.34 6.35
C GLU A 123 9.14 7.15 5.09
N LYS A 124 9.82 6.91 3.97
CA LYS A 124 9.48 7.55 2.69
C LYS A 124 8.10 7.11 2.23
N GLU A 125 7.79 5.82 2.33
CA GLU A 125 6.49 5.29 1.94
C GLU A 125 5.34 5.88 2.75
N GLU A 126 5.46 5.82 4.08
CA GLU A 126 4.43 6.32 4.99
C GLU A 126 4.16 7.82 4.83
N ARG A 127 5.20 8.61 4.57
CA ARG A 127 5.10 10.08 4.53
C ARG A 127 4.80 10.63 3.15
N ALA A 128 5.27 9.99 2.08
CA ALA A 128 5.12 10.49 0.72
C ALA A 128 4.04 9.74 -0.08
N TYR A 129 3.89 8.43 0.08
CA TYR A 129 3.05 7.59 -0.79
C TYR A 129 1.72 7.23 -0.15
N LEU A 130 1.69 6.85 1.13
CA LEU A 130 0.43 6.52 1.79
C LEU A 130 -0.60 7.67 1.78
N PRO A 131 -0.25 8.96 1.90
CA PRO A 131 -1.23 10.04 1.73
C PRO A 131 -1.76 10.19 0.30
N LEU A 132 -1.03 9.74 -0.72
CA LEU A 132 -1.51 9.67 -2.11
C LEU A 132 -2.45 8.47 -2.26
N TYR A 133 -2.06 7.33 -1.70
CA TYR A 133 -2.88 6.11 -1.68
C TYR A 133 -4.20 6.31 -0.93
N ASP A 134 -4.19 6.98 0.22
CA ASP A 134 -5.41 7.34 0.97
C ASP A 134 -6.32 8.23 0.12
N ARG A 135 -5.78 9.22 -0.57
CA ARG A 135 -6.57 10.08 -1.47
C ARG A 135 -7.18 9.29 -2.63
N LEU A 136 -6.49 8.27 -3.12
CA LEU A 136 -6.96 7.37 -4.18
C LEU A 136 -8.00 6.35 -3.70
N THR A 137 -7.85 5.87 -2.47
CA THR A 137 -8.69 4.80 -1.91
C THR A 137 -9.88 5.31 -1.12
N GLN A 138 -9.84 6.56 -0.65
CA GLN A 138 -11.02 7.23 -0.12
C GLN A 138 -11.99 7.53 -1.27
N GLU A 139 -13.00 6.67 -1.43
CA GLU A 139 -14.09 6.94 -2.34
C GLU A 139 -14.78 8.25 -1.92
N ARG A 140 -14.87 9.20 -2.86
CA ARG A 140 -15.49 10.52 -2.63
C ARG A 140 -16.87 10.31 -2.02
N VAL A 141 -17.17 10.97 -0.89
CA VAL A 141 -18.51 10.92 -0.31
C VAL A 141 -19.30 12.15 -0.77
N LEU A 142 -20.39 11.92 -1.47
CA LEU A 142 -21.37 12.95 -1.84
C LEU A 142 -22.59 12.83 -0.94
N ASP A 143 -22.62 13.62 0.14
CA ASP A 143 -23.79 13.70 1.02
C ASP A 143 -24.79 14.74 0.51
N VAL A 144 -25.96 14.27 0.07
CA VAL A 144 -27.01 15.14 -0.48
C VAL A 144 -28.13 15.42 0.50
N ARG A 145 -28.05 14.95 1.75
CA ARG A 145 -29.11 15.15 2.76
C ARG A 145 -29.35 16.64 3.05
N THR A 146 -28.30 17.44 3.03
CA THR A 146 -28.36 18.90 3.21
C THR A 146 -28.53 19.68 1.90
N VAL A 147 -28.52 19.00 0.75
CA VAL A 147 -28.65 19.63 -0.57
C VAL A 147 -30.14 19.79 -0.92
N PRO A 148 -30.59 20.96 -1.38
CA PRO A 148 -31.97 21.18 -1.79
C PRO A 148 -32.43 20.15 -2.86
N PRO A 149 -33.64 19.58 -2.76
CA PRO A 149 -34.09 18.50 -3.65
C PRO A 149 -33.90 18.77 -5.16
N PRO A 150 -34.21 19.97 -5.70
CA PRO A 150 -34.02 20.25 -7.12
C PRO A 150 -32.55 20.22 -7.58
N GLN A 151 -31.59 20.37 -6.65
CA GLN A 151 -30.16 20.42 -6.93
C GLN A 151 -29.47 19.06 -6.77
N ARG A 152 -30.10 18.09 -6.09
CA ARG A 152 -29.50 16.79 -5.79
C ARG A 152 -29.11 16.04 -7.07
N HIS A 153 -30.07 15.77 -7.96
CA HIS A 153 -29.81 14.99 -9.18
C HIS A 153 -28.77 15.67 -10.11
N PRO A 154 -28.88 16.97 -10.44
CA PRO A 154 -27.85 17.66 -11.22
C PRO A 154 -26.44 17.50 -10.64
N LEU A 155 -26.29 17.67 -9.32
CA LEU A 155 -25.00 17.54 -8.63
C LEU A 155 -24.45 16.10 -8.69
N ILE A 156 -25.32 15.10 -8.53
CA ILE A 156 -24.95 13.69 -8.58
C ILE A 156 -24.48 13.29 -9.99
N PHE A 157 -25.22 13.68 -11.04
CA PHE A 157 -24.82 13.41 -12.41
C PHE A 157 -23.55 14.16 -12.79
N GLN A 158 -23.40 15.43 -12.41
CA GLN A 158 -22.16 16.17 -12.63
C GLN A 158 -20.97 15.48 -11.94
N THR A 159 -21.17 14.98 -10.72
CA THR A 159 -20.16 14.22 -9.99
C THR A 159 -19.79 12.94 -10.73
N PHE A 160 -20.77 12.18 -11.22
CA PHE A 160 -20.54 10.97 -12.01
C PHE A 160 -19.79 11.24 -13.33
N GLU A 161 -20.14 12.30 -14.06
CA GLU A 161 -19.46 12.65 -15.31
C GLU A 161 -17.99 13.02 -15.09
N SER A 162 -17.66 13.59 -13.93
CA SER A 162 -16.28 13.93 -13.56
C SER A 162 -15.38 12.74 -13.24
N LEU A 163 -15.94 11.53 -13.10
CA LEU A 163 -15.18 10.32 -12.82
C LEU A 163 -14.40 9.85 -14.05
N ALA A 164 -13.16 9.43 -13.83
CA ALA A 164 -12.42 8.60 -14.78
C ALA A 164 -13.01 7.17 -14.82
N PRO A 165 -12.83 6.42 -15.93
CA PRO A 165 -13.22 5.00 -15.98
C PRO A 165 -12.61 4.21 -14.81
N GLY A 166 -13.42 3.41 -14.12
CA GLY A 166 -13.02 2.65 -12.93
C GLY A 166 -13.16 3.38 -11.59
N GLU A 167 -13.39 4.70 -11.58
CA GLU A 167 -13.62 5.46 -10.35
C GLU A 167 -15.07 5.36 -9.85
N ALA A 168 -15.28 5.66 -8.57
CA ALA A 168 -16.58 5.67 -7.92
C ALA A 168 -16.68 6.70 -6.79
N PHE A 169 -17.90 7.02 -6.39
CA PHE A 169 -18.20 7.82 -5.20
C PHE A 169 -19.34 7.18 -4.39
N ILE A 170 -19.39 7.47 -3.09
CA ILE A 170 -20.48 7.08 -2.20
C ILE A 170 -21.50 8.21 -2.14
N LEU A 171 -22.71 7.96 -2.65
CA LEU A 171 -23.88 8.79 -2.41
C LEU A 171 -24.44 8.50 -1.02
N VAL A 172 -24.62 9.53 -0.20
CA VAL A 172 -25.35 9.47 1.08
C VAL A 172 -26.67 10.21 0.93
N ASN A 173 -27.79 9.50 1.15
CA ASN A 173 -29.14 10.04 0.99
C ASN A 173 -30.00 9.76 2.24
N ASP A 174 -31.05 10.57 2.41
CA ASP A 174 -32.02 10.47 3.53
C ASP A 174 -33.12 9.42 3.27
N HIS A 175 -33.17 8.84 2.07
CA HIS A 175 -34.11 7.78 1.68
C HIS A 175 -33.49 6.87 0.61
N ASP A 176 -34.17 5.77 0.30
CA ASP A 176 -33.78 4.84 -0.77
C ASP A 176 -33.73 5.56 -2.14
N PRO A 177 -32.56 5.69 -2.80
CA PRO A 177 -32.41 6.40 -4.07
C PRO A 177 -32.88 5.60 -5.30
N LYS A 178 -33.87 4.72 -5.16
CA LYS A 178 -34.48 3.96 -6.28
C LYS A 178 -34.86 4.80 -7.51
N PRO A 179 -35.53 5.97 -7.39
CA PRO A 179 -35.85 6.78 -8.55
C PRO A 179 -34.60 7.23 -9.32
N LEU A 180 -33.53 7.56 -8.59
CA LEU A 180 -32.25 7.94 -9.17
C LEU A 180 -31.58 6.74 -9.87
N TYR A 181 -31.65 5.53 -9.30
CA TYR A 181 -31.16 4.32 -9.96
C TYR A 181 -31.80 4.12 -11.33
N TYR A 182 -33.14 4.23 -11.42
CA TYR A 182 -33.83 4.10 -12.70
C TYR A 182 -33.45 5.20 -13.69
N GLN A 183 -33.19 6.42 -13.21
CA GLN A 183 -32.69 7.49 -14.05
C GLN A 183 -31.29 7.18 -14.62
N PHE A 184 -30.37 6.69 -13.78
CA PHE A 184 -29.06 6.19 -14.25
C PHE A 184 -29.22 5.05 -15.27
N GLN A 185 -30.14 4.12 -15.02
CA GLN A 185 -30.40 3.02 -15.94
C GLN A 185 -30.92 3.51 -17.30
N ALA A 186 -31.76 4.55 -17.32
CA ALA A 186 -32.27 5.13 -18.56
C ALA A 186 -31.21 5.96 -19.31
N GLU A 187 -30.40 6.73 -18.60
CA GLU A 187 -29.50 7.73 -19.20
C GLU A 187 -28.06 7.23 -19.42
N ARG A 188 -27.62 6.21 -18.68
CA ARG A 188 -26.22 5.75 -18.61
C ARG A 188 -26.08 4.22 -18.67
N ALA A 189 -27.08 3.52 -19.20
CA ALA A 189 -27.09 2.06 -19.33
C ALA A 189 -25.74 1.49 -19.78
N GLY A 190 -25.22 0.51 -19.04
CA GLY A 190 -23.96 -0.17 -19.37
C GLY A 190 -22.67 0.61 -19.05
N THR A 191 -22.77 1.86 -18.55
CA THR A 191 -21.59 2.70 -18.24
C THR A 191 -21.39 2.96 -16.76
N PHE A 192 -22.31 2.51 -15.89
CA PHE A 192 -22.23 2.69 -14.45
C PHE A 192 -22.41 1.36 -13.68
N SER A 193 -21.87 1.33 -12.46
CA SER A 193 -22.14 0.33 -11.43
C SER A 193 -22.94 0.95 -10.28
N TRP A 194 -23.70 0.12 -9.56
CA TRP A 194 -24.55 0.56 -8.47
C TRP A 194 -24.58 -0.47 -7.34
N ASP A 195 -23.90 -0.17 -6.25
CA ASP A 195 -23.76 -1.09 -5.11
C ASP A 195 -24.30 -0.43 -3.84
N TYR A 196 -25.23 -1.10 -3.16
CA TYR A 196 -25.69 -0.62 -1.85
C TYR A 196 -24.62 -0.92 -0.81
N VAL A 197 -24.07 0.13 -0.18
CA VAL A 197 -23.16 0.02 0.97
C VAL A 197 -23.95 -0.07 2.27
N GLU A 198 -25.05 0.69 2.36
CA GLU A 198 -25.94 0.68 3.52
C GLU A 198 -27.39 0.92 3.10
N ARG A 199 -28.31 0.16 3.72
CA ARG A 199 -29.73 0.15 3.37
C ARG A 199 -30.61 0.58 4.56
N GLY A 200 -30.51 1.84 4.98
CA GLY A 200 -31.47 2.48 5.88
C GLY A 200 -31.69 1.77 7.24
N PRO A 201 -32.69 2.21 8.02
CA PRO A 201 -33.66 3.28 7.74
C PRO A 201 -33.13 4.70 7.97
N GLU A 202 -32.03 4.87 8.70
CA GLU A 202 -31.52 6.19 9.10
C GLU A 202 -30.68 6.86 8.01
N VAL A 203 -29.87 6.08 7.29
CA VAL A 203 -29.01 6.56 6.21
C VAL A 203 -28.97 5.53 5.09
N TRP A 204 -29.00 6.02 3.85
CA TRP A 204 -28.80 5.18 2.66
C TRP A 204 -27.46 5.54 2.03
N ARG A 205 -26.58 4.54 1.88
CA ARG A 205 -25.28 4.70 1.23
C ARG A 205 -25.24 3.82 -0.02
N VAL A 206 -24.98 4.44 -1.16
CA VAL A 206 -24.84 3.74 -2.43
C VAL A 206 -23.54 4.16 -3.07
N ARG A 207 -22.74 3.17 -3.46
CA ARG A 207 -21.56 3.34 -4.29
C ARG A 207 -21.98 3.39 -5.76
N ILE A 208 -21.66 4.49 -6.43
CA ILE A 208 -21.94 4.71 -7.84
C ILE A 208 -20.60 4.82 -8.55
N GLY A 209 -20.30 3.88 -9.45
CA GLY A 209 -19.03 3.79 -10.17
C GLY A 209 -19.19 3.92 -11.67
N LYS A 210 -18.13 4.36 -12.36
CA LYS A 210 -18.04 4.38 -13.83
C LYS A 210 -17.32 3.12 -14.30
N VAL A 211 -17.93 2.35 -15.21
CA VAL A 211 -17.34 1.10 -15.70
C VAL A 211 -16.05 1.42 -16.49
N ALA A 212 -15.03 0.57 -16.33
CA ALA A 212 -13.73 0.67 -17.00
C ALA A 212 -13.80 0.26 -18.48
#